data_AF-A0A8I5KX20-F1
#
_entry.id   AF-A0A8I5KX20-F1
#
_cell.length_a   1.000
_cell.length_b   1.000
_cell.length_c   1.000
_cell.angle_alpha   90.00
_cell.angle_beta   90.00
_cell.angle_gamma   90.00
#
_symmetry.space_group_name_H-M   'P 1'
#
loop_
_entity.id
_entity.type
_entity.pdbx_description
1 polymer ?
#
loop_
_entity_poly.entity_id
_entity_poly.type
_entity_poly.pdbx_seq_one_letter_code
_entity_poly.pdbx_strand_id
1 'polypeptide(L)' 'MSGSMATAEASGSDGKGQEVETSVTYYRLEEVAKRNSLKELWLVIHGRVYDVTRFLNESGSVVQA' A
#
# COMPACT_ATOMS: atom_id res chain seq x y z
N MET A 1 9.96 48.94 -37.88
CA MET A 1 11.20 48.20 -37.54
C MET A 1 11.12 47.78 -36.09
N SER A 2 11.55 46.54 -35.82
CA SER A 2 11.80 45.95 -34.49
C SER A 2 10.55 45.73 -33.63
N GLY A 3 10.37 44.58 -32.99
CA GLY A 3 11.21 43.40 -32.89
C GLY A 3 10.48 42.36 -32.05
N SER A 4 10.75 41.10 -32.36
CA SER A 4 10.31 39.89 -31.70
C SER A 4 10.56 39.91 -30.19
N MET A 5 9.63 39.37 -29.40
CA MET A 5 10.01 38.51 -28.27
C MET A 5 8.88 37.58 -27.89
N ALA A 6 9.08 36.30 -28.18
CA ALA A 6 8.34 35.20 -27.60
C ALA A 6 8.52 35.22 -26.08
N THR A 7 7.44 35.12 -25.32
CA THR A 7 7.51 34.74 -23.91
C THR A 7 6.84 33.41 -23.75
N ALA A 8 7.64 32.50 -23.20
CA ALA A 8 7.48 31.07 -23.23
C ALA A 8 6.29 30.60 -22.38
N GLU A 9 5.55 29.67 -22.96
CA GLU A 9 4.72 28.68 -22.28
C GLU A 9 5.57 27.87 -21.28
N ALA A 10 5.64 28.32 -20.04
CA ALA A 10 6.07 27.49 -18.92
C ALA A 10 4.89 26.61 -18.48
N SER A 11 4.65 25.57 -19.27
CA SER A 11 3.88 24.39 -18.86
C SER A 11 4.68 23.67 -17.75
N GLY A 12 4.11 23.64 -16.56
CA GLY A 12 4.70 23.02 -15.39
C GLY A 12 3.64 22.76 -14.33
N SER A 13 2.52 22.17 -14.75
CA SER A 13 1.46 21.74 -13.84
C SER A 13 1.64 20.29 -13.45
N ASP A 14 1.64 20.09 -12.14
CA ASP A 14 1.35 18.85 -11.42
C ASP A 14 2.43 17.77 -11.49
N GLY A 15 3.50 18.04 -10.74
CA GLY A 15 4.25 16.99 -10.05
C GLY A 15 3.28 16.21 -9.15
N LYS A 16 2.66 15.16 -9.71
CA LYS A 16 1.89 14.15 -8.98
C LYS A 16 2.85 13.39 -8.08
N GLY A 17 3.16 13.97 -6.93
CA GLY A 17 3.67 13.23 -5.79
C GLY A 17 2.65 12.12 -5.52
N GLN A 18 3.04 10.87 -5.82
CA GLN A 18 2.38 9.73 -5.21
C GLN A 18 2.77 9.78 -3.73
N GLU A 19 2.08 10.62 -2.97
CA GLU A 19 1.91 10.36 -1.56
C GLU A 19 1.24 8.99 -1.48
N VAL A 20 2.03 8.00 -1.11
CA VAL A 20 1.49 6.75 -0.58
C VAL A 20 0.79 7.16 0.71
N GLU A 21 -0.47 7.56 0.58
CA GLU A 21 -1.35 7.74 1.74
C GLU A 21 -1.39 6.39 2.46
N THR A 22 -0.53 6.29 3.48
CA THR A 22 -0.50 5.16 4.38
C THR A 22 -1.73 5.31 5.26
N SER A 23 -2.87 4.93 4.71
CA SER A 23 -4.14 4.84 5.42
C SER A 23 -3.94 3.89 6.60
N VAL A 24 -3.90 4.46 7.80
CA VAL A 24 -3.79 3.69 9.04
C VAL A 24 -5.18 3.13 9.35
N THR A 25 -5.35 1.83 9.11
CA THR A 25 -6.56 1.12 9.51
C THR A 25 -6.45 0.70 10.97
N TYR A 26 -7.40 1.14 11.79
CA TYR A 26 -7.49 0.72 13.18
C TYR A 26 -8.39 -0.51 13.30
N TYR A 27 -7.94 -1.48 14.09
CA TYR A 27 -8.68 -2.71 14.35
C TYR A 27 -8.95 -2.84 15.85
N ARG A 28 -10.11 -3.40 16.18
CA ARG A 28 -10.40 -3.77 17.57
C ARG A 28 -9.70 -5.07 17.92
N LEU A 29 -9.30 -5.20 19.18
CA LEU A 29 -8.62 -6.40 19.65
C LEU A 29 -9.47 -7.67 19.46
N GLU A 30 -10.79 -7.56 19.64
CA GLU A 30 -11.76 -8.64 19.40
C GLU A 30 -11.84 -9.09 17.93
N GLU A 31 -11.60 -8.18 16.98
CA GLU A 31 -11.56 -8.47 15.55
C GLU A 31 -10.28 -9.24 15.22
N VAL A 32 -9.14 -8.75 15.71
CA VAL A 32 -7.83 -9.36 15.51
C VAL A 32 -7.77 -10.75 16.14
N ALA A 33 -8.37 -10.93 17.32
CA ALA A 33 -8.40 -12.22 18.02
C ALA A 33 -9.20 -13.31 17.28
N LYS A 34 -10.21 -12.93 16.49
CA LYS A 34 -10.96 -13.88 15.65
C LYS A 34 -10.16 -14.37 14.44
N ARG A 35 -9.16 -13.59 14.00
CA ARG A 35 -8.28 -13.87 12.86
C ARG A 35 -7.07 -14.70 13.31
N ASN A 36 -7.33 -15.91 13.82
CA ASN A 36 -6.31 -16.84 14.36
C ASN A 36 -6.10 -18.09 13.51
N SER A 37 -6.71 -18.14 12.32
CA SER A 37 -6.71 -19.32 11.46
C SER A 37 -5.67 -19.18 10.36
N LEU A 38 -5.17 -20.31 9.83
CA LEU A 38 -4.15 -20.31 8.76
C LEU A 38 -4.55 -19.52 7.50
N LYS A 39 -5.86 -19.37 7.27
CA LYS A 39 -6.41 -18.62 6.14
C LYS A 39 -6.54 -17.12 6.39
N GLU A 40 -6.46 -16.68 7.65
CA GLU A 40 -6.62 -15.29 8.08
C GLU A 40 -5.92 -15.13 9.44
N LEU A 41 -4.59 -14.95 9.43
CA LEU A 41 -3.76 -14.85 10.63
C LEU A 41 -3.15 -13.45 10.74
N TRP A 42 -3.52 -12.72 11.79
CA TRP A 42 -3.02 -11.37 12.05
C TRP A 42 -2.18 -11.33 13.33
N LEU A 43 -1.09 -10.58 13.30
CA LEU A 43 -0.14 -10.43 14.41
C LEU A 43 -0.10 -8.99 14.89
N VAL A 44 -0.04 -8.78 16.20
CA VAL A 44 0.16 -7.44 16.77
C VAL A 44 1.57 -7.34 17.30
N ILE A 45 2.36 -6.46 16.69
CA ILE A 45 3.76 -6.21 17.09
C ILE A 45 3.89 -4.70 17.34
N HIS A 46 4.33 -4.32 18.54
CA HIS A 46 4.44 -2.91 18.96
C HIS A 46 3.16 -2.07 18.73
N GLY A 47 1.98 -2.67 18.95
CA GLY A 47 0.70 -1.97 18.79
C GLY A 47 0.24 -1.77 17.34
N ARG A 48 0.94 -2.35 16.36
CA ARG A 48 0.55 -2.38 14.96
C ARG A 48 0.07 -3.77 14.56
N VAL A 49 -0.99 -3.81 13.77
CA VAL A 49 -1.55 -5.05 13.22
C VAL A 49 -0.87 -5.37 11.90
N TYR A 50 -0.36 -6.59 11.78
CA TYR A 50 0.29 -7.13 10.62
C TYR A 50 -0.50 -8.32 10.10
N ASP A 51 -0.88 -8.27 8.83
CA ASP A 51 -1.53 -9.37 8.15
C ASP A 51 -0.45 -10.33 7.60
N VAL A 52 -0.27 -11.47 8.25
CA VAL A 52 0.69 -12.49 7.80
C VAL A 52 0.06 -13.58 6.95
N THR A 53 -1.24 -13.49 6.70
CA THR A 53 -1.99 -14.41 5.82
C THR A 53 -1.36 -14.52 4.44
N ARG A 54 -0.82 -13.42 3.92
CA ARG A 54 -0.14 -13.38 2.61
C ARG A 54 1.06 -14.31 2.53
N PHE A 55 1.72 -14.57 3.65
CA PHE A 55 2.88 -15.48 3.72
C PHE A 55 2.45 -16.94 3.93
N LEU A 56 1.25 -17.17 4.48
CA LEU A 56 0.72 -18.53 4.70
C LEU A 56 0.11 -19.14 3.43
N ASN A 57 -0.35 -18.31 2.50
CA ASN A 57 -0.91 -18.77 1.23
C ASN A 57 0.16 -19.27 0.24
N GLU A 58 1.44 -19.15 0.58
CA GLU A 58 2.56 -19.68 -0.22
C GLU A 58 2.85 -21.14 0.14
N SER A 59 1.82 -21.97 0.05
CA SER A 59 1.90 -23.42 0.28
C SER A 59 0.93 -24.10 -0.70
N GLY A 60 1.31 -24.18 -1.99
CA GLY A 60 0.43 -24.83 -2.96
C GLY A 60 0.81 -24.93 -4.44
N SER A 61 1.86 -24.27 -4.95
CA SER A 61 2.34 -24.56 -6.31
C SER A 61 3.48 -25.58 -6.26
N VAL A 62 3.18 -26.81 -5.82
CA VAL A 62 3.93 -27.96 -6.33
C VAL A 62 3.36 -28.25 -7.70
N VAL A 63 4.11 -27.88 -8.74
CA VAL A 63 3.86 -28.39 -10.08
C VAL A 63 4.05 -29.91 -10.00
N GLN A 64 2.98 -30.68 -10.19
CA GLN A 64 3.16 -32.08 -10.58
C GLN A 64 3.69 -32.05 -12.01
N ALA A 65 4.93 -32.48 -12.17
CA ALA A 65 5.58 -32.81 -13.43
C ALA A 65 6.04 -34.28 -13.36
#